data_AF-A0A3S4IBM5-F1
#
_entry.id   AF-A0A3S4IBM5-F1
#
_cell.length_a   1.000
_cell.length_b   1.000
_cell.length_c   1.000
_cell.angle_alpha   90.00
_cell.angle_beta   90.00
_cell.angle_gamma   90.00
#
_symmetry.space_group_name_H-M   'P 1'
#
loop_
_entity.id
_entity.type
_entity.pdbx_description
1 polymer ?
#
loop_
_entity_poly.entity_id
_entity_poly.type
_entity_poly.pdbx_seq_one_letter_code
_entity_poly.pdbx_strand_id
1 'polypeptide(L)'
;MSKSEYVVGGPSIDPEGLAEYRRLLDVAYRNGEAHGSQMDWSDVQTALAKAVSTLGGEAAAFMEDSESDEGLEDGVKIVFAEGTEVTAEVWSAALLLLAYRFPDSVEWEDVDSAWEALHREPEASPAP
;
A
#
# COMPACT_ATOMS: atom_id res chain seq x y z
N MET A 1 17.28 4.95 -15.35
CA MET A 1 16.18 4.29 -16.09
C MET A 1 14.95 4.51 -15.25
N SER A 2 13.91 5.11 -15.82
CA SER A 2 12.69 5.40 -15.07
C SER A 2 11.93 4.10 -14.76
N LYS A 3 11.50 3.91 -13.51
CA LYS A 3 10.70 2.74 -13.12
C LYS A 3 9.23 3.03 -13.32
N SER A 4 8.64 2.41 -14.34
CA SER A 4 7.19 2.48 -14.60
C SER A 4 6.38 1.42 -13.81
N GLU A 5 7.05 0.59 -13.02
CA GLU A 5 6.46 -0.57 -12.33
C GLU A 5 6.95 -0.64 -10.88
N TYR A 6 6.00 -0.85 -9.97
CA TYR A 6 6.23 -1.26 -8.59
C TYR A 6 5.95 -2.76 -8.49
N VAL A 7 7.00 -3.56 -8.34
CA VAL A 7 6.87 -5.01 -8.19
C VAL A 7 6.61 -5.34 -6.72
N VAL A 8 5.54 -6.08 -6.46
CA VAL A 8 5.11 -6.53 -5.13
C VAL A 8 5.27 -8.04 -5.01
N GLY A 9 5.90 -8.45 -3.92
CA GLY A 9 5.98 -9.86 -3.52
C GLY A 9 7.33 -10.51 -3.75
N GLY A 10 7.40 -11.79 -3.36
CA GLY A 10 8.63 -12.54 -3.13
C GLY A 10 8.47 -13.46 -1.91
N PRO A 11 9.47 -14.29 -1.57
CA PRO A 11 9.43 -15.19 -0.41
C PRO A 11 9.41 -14.46 0.95
N SER A 12 9.42 -13.13 0.93
CA SER A 12 9.61 -12.19 2.03
C SER A 12 8.32 -11.59 2.58
N ILE A 13 7.14 -11.86 1.98
CA ILE A 13 5.87 -11.37 2.53
C ILE A 13 5.63 -12.01 3.90
N ASP A 14 5.41 -11.17 4.92
CA ASP A 14 5.12 -11.58 6.29
C ASP A 14 3.61 -11.58 6.60
N PRO A 15 2.95 -12.74 6.73
CA PRO A 15 1.51 -12.79 7.02
C PRO A 15 1.13 -12.16 8.38
N GLU A 16 2.00 -12.25 9.40
CA GLU A 16 1.72 -11.63 10.70
C GLU A 16 1.81 -10.10 10.60
N GLY A 17 2.78 -9.60 9.84
CA GLY A 17 2.88 -8.20 9.46
C GLY A 17 1.65 -7.68 8.72
N LEU A 18 1.05 -8.47 7.82
CA LEU A 18 -0.15 -8.07 7.06
C LEU A 18 -1.37 -7.90 7.97
N ALA A 19 -1.51 -8.76 8.99
CA ALA A 19 -2.58 -8.63 9.97
C ALA A 19 -2.44 -7.36 10.82
N GLU A 20 -1.22 -7.00 11.18
CA GLU A 20 -0.95 -5.75 11.91
C GLU A 20 -1.15 -4.52 11.03
N TYR A 21 -0.70 -4.58 9.76
CA TYR A 21 -0.97 -3.56 8.76
C TYR A 21 -2.47 -3.26 8.65
N ARG A 22 -3.29 -4.31 8.52
CA ARG A 22 -4.75 -4.21 8.46
C ARG A 22 -5.32 -3.44 9.65
N ARG A 23 -4.90 -3.79 10.87
CA ARG A 23 -5.38 -3.09 12.09
C ARG A 23 -4.98 -1.62 12.10
N LEU A 24 -3.75 -1.31 11.69
CA LEU A 24 -3.26 0.07 11.66
C LEU A 24 -4.00 0.91 10.62
N LEU A 25 -4.25 0.37 9.43
CA LEU A 25 -5.03 1.06 8.40
C LEU A 25 -6.48 1.28 8.83
N ASP A 26 -7.11 0.28 9.47
CA ASP A 26 -8.45 0.43 10.06
C ASP A 26 -8.52 1.57 11.09
N VAL A 27 -7.49 1.71 11.93
CA VAL A 27 -7.42 2.79 12.92
C VAL A 27 -7.24 4.13 12.23
N ALA A 28 -6.31 4.24 11.28
CA ALA A 28 -6.04 5.47 10.54
C ALA A 28 -7.29 5.95 9.78
N TYR A 29 -7.99 5.03 9.10
CA TYR A 29 -9.22 5.33 8.38
C TYR A 29 -10.33 5.82 9.32
N ARG A 30 -10.63 5.08 10.40
CA ARG A 30 -11.68 5.49 11.36
C ARG A 30 -11.38 6.82 12.04
N ASN A 31 -10.11 7.07 12.34
CA ASN A 31 -9.69 8.36 12.89
C ASN A 31 -9.95 9.46 11.87
N GLY A 32 -9.63 9.27 10.59
CA GLY A 32 -9.89 10.30 9.58
C GLY A 32 -11.38 10.52 9.29
N GLU A 33 -12.20 9.47 9.29
CA GLU A 33 -13.66 9.59 9.20
C GLU A 33 -14.23 10.43 10.36
N ALA A 34 -13.76 10.17 11.59
CA ALA A 34 -14.20 10.90 12.78
C ALA A 34 -13.86 12.40 12.73
N HIS A 35 -12.86 12.79 11.93
CA HIS A 35 -12.44 14.17 11.72
C HIS A 35 -12.93 14.78 10.39
N GLY A 36 -13.95 14.18 9.77
CA GLY A 36 -14.57 14.70 8.55
C GLY A 36 -13.72 14.50 7.30
N SER A 37 -13.19 13.28 7.13
CA SER A 37 -12.31 12.88 6.02
C SER A 37 -10.99 13.65 6.01
N GLN A 38 -10.44 13.91 7.21
CA GLN A 38 -9.13 14.53 7.39
C GLN A 38 -8.14 13.49 7.90
N MET A 39 -7.05 13.29 7.18
CA MET A 39 -6.00 12.36 7.57
C MET A 39 -5.13 12.93 8.72
N ASP A 40 -4.91 12.14 9.78
CA ASP A 40 -3.73 12.33 10.63
C ASP A 40 -2.57 11.56 10.00
N TRP A 41 -1.58 12.32 9.56
CA TRP A 41 -0.45 11.74 8.84
C TRP A 41 0.35 10.74 9.69
N SER A 42 0.41 10.92 11.01
CA SER A 42 1.14 10.02 11.89
C SER A 42 0.52 8.61 11.96
N ASP A 43 -0.81 8.53 11.89
CA ASP A 43 -1.53 7.25 11.84
C ASP A 43 -1.26 6.53 10.52
N VAL A 44 -1.29 7.26 9.40
CA VAL A 44 -1.03 6.70 8.06
C VAL A 44 0.43 6.32 7.87
N GLN A 45 1.38 7.10 8.38
CA GLN A 45 2.81 6.76 8.39
C GLN A 45 3.07 5.44 9.13
N THR A 46 2.35 5.18 10.22
CA THR A 46 2.50 3.92 10.97
C THR A 46 1.99 2.73 10.15
N ALA A 47 0.84 2.86 9.49
CA ALA A 47 0.32 1.83 8.58
C ALA A 47 1.24 1.61 7.38
N LEU A 48 1.76 2.69 6.78
CA LEU A 48 2.71 2.64 5.66
C LEU A 48 4.01 1.94 6.06
N ALA A 49 4.63 2.31 7.17
CA ALA A 49 5.85 1.66 7.65
C ALA A 49 5.64 0.15 7.86
N LYS A 50 4.46 -0.24 8.35
CA LYS A 50 4.08 -1.65 8.47
C LYS A 50 3.90 -2.31 7.11
N ALA A 51 3.27 -1.66 6.14
CA ALA A 51 3.13 -2.17 4.77
C ALA A 51 4.51 -2.45 4.15
N VAL A 52 5.45 -1.51 4.28
CA VAL A 52 6.84 -1.64 3.78
C VAL A 52 7.54 -2.83 4.41
N SER A 53 7.54 -2.94 5.75
CA SER A 53 8.22 -4.05 6.43
C SER A 53 7.66 -5.41 6.08
N THR A 54 6.36 -5.44 5.77
CA THR A 54 5.60 -6.65 5.55
C THR A 54 5.71 -7.16 4.12
N LEU A 55 5.68 -6.26 3.13
CA LEU A 55 5.83 -6.61 1.72
C LEU A 55 7.27 -6.92 1.33
N GLY A 56 8.24 -6.53 2.17
CA GLY A 56 9.62 -6.99 2.07
C GLY A 56 10.53 -6.06 1.25
N GLY A 57 11.60 -6.64 0.69
CA GLY A 57 12.71 -5.89 0.08
C GLY A 57 12.30 -5.04 -1.11
N GLU A 58 11.34 -5.50 -1.90
CA GLU A 58 10.83 -4.80 -3.07
C GLU A 58 10.04 -3.53 -2.68
N ALA A 59 9.30 -3.59 -1.58
CA ALA A 59 8.62 -2.43 -1.01
C ALA A 59 9.61 -1.42 -0.41
N ALA A 60 10.65 -1.90 0.27
CA ALA A 60 11.71 -1.03 0.77
C ALA A 60 12.46 -0.33 -0.37
N ALA A 61 12.81 -1.06 -1.44
CA ALA A 61 13.45 -0.47 -2.62
C ALA A 61 12.55 0.57 -3.32
N PHE A 62 11.24 0.33 -3.38
CA PHE A 62 10.29 1.30 -3.91
C PHE A 62 10.24 2.61 -3.08
N MET A 63 10.31 2.50 -1.75
CA MET A 63 10.38 3.66 -0.87
C MET A 63 11.65 4.48 -1.10
N GLU A 64 12.81 3.82 -1.19
CA GLU A 64 14.08 4.48 -1.48
C GLU A 64 14.04 5.25 -2.82
N ASP A 65 13.40 4.68 -3.85
CA ASP A 65 13.22 5.36 -5.13
C ASP A 65 12.26 6.55 -5.04
N SER A 66 11.17 6.42 -4.26
CA SER A 66 10.15 7.46 -4.06
C SER A 66 10.72 8.69 -3.36
N GLU A 67 11.69 8.50 -2.46
CA GLU A 67 12.36 9.57 -1.72
C GLU A 67 13.53 10.22 -2.50
N SER A 68 13.84 9.73 -3.70
CA SER A 68 14.94 10.28 -4.50
C SER A 68 14.59 11.64 -5.14
N ASP A 69 15.62 12.49 -5.37
CA ASP A 69 15.47 13.83 -5.97
C ASP A 69 14.83 13.83 -7.38
N GLU A 70 14.83 12.69 -8.08
CA GLU A 70 14.21 12.55 -9.42
C GLU A 70 12.74 12.12 -9.36
N GLY A 71 12.28 11.60 -8.20
CA GLY A 71 10.93 11.07 -8.00
C GLY A 71 10.59 9.89 -8.93
N LEU A 72 9.46 9.23 -8.65
CA LEU A 72 8.88 8.27 -9.60
C LEU A 72 8.06 9.00 -10.67
N GLU A 73 8.02 8.46 -11.89
CA GLU A 73 7.16 9.00 -12.95
C GLU A 73 5.66 8.83 -12.61
N ASP A 74 4.83 9.69 -13.18
CA ASP A 74 3.39 9.45 -13.17
C ASP A 74 3.04 8.14 -13.90
N GLY A 75 2.05 7.42 -13.37
CA GLY A 75 1.55 6.19 -13.99
C GLY A 75 2.31 4.91 -13.63
N VAL A 76 3.05 4.89 -12.52
CA VAL A 76 3.59 3.64 -11.94
C VAL A 76 2.46 2.62 -11.77
N LYS A 77 2.69 1.40 -12.26
CA LYS A 77 1.75 0.29 -12.13
C LYS A 77 2.20 -0.70 -11.06
N ILE A 78 1.26 -1.22 -10.28
CA ILE A 78 1.51 -2.35 -9.38
C ILE A 78 1.59 -3.63 -10.23
N VAL A 79 2.65 -4.40 -10.06
CA VAL A 79 2.86 -5.71 -10.70
C VAL A 79 3.20 -6.72 -9.62
N PHE A 80 2.63 -7.93 -9.68
CA PHE A 80 2.94 -8.98 -8.70
C PHE A 80 4.02 -9.90 -9.22
N ALA A 81 5.03 -10.17 -8.40
CA ALA A 81 6.05 -11.16 -8.70
C ALA A 81 5.41 -12.56 -8.84
N GLU A 82 5.99 -13.40 -9.71
CA GLU A 82 5.50 -14.76 -9.92
C GLU A 82 5.43 -15.55 -8.61
N GLY A 83 4.30 -16.21 -8.37
CA GLY A 83 4.07 -16.97 -7.14
C GLY A 83 3.60 -16.15 -5.93
N THR A 84 3.41 -14.84 -6.09
CA THR A 84 2.82 -13.99 -5.04
C THR A 84 1.32 -14.29 -4.90
N GLU A 85 0.91 -14.69 -3.71
CA GLU A 85 -0.51 -14.77 -3.35
C GLU A 85 -1.05 -13.36 -3.11
N VAL A 86 -1.95 -12.90 -3.98
CA VAL A 86 -2.54 -11.57 -3.89
C VAL A 86 -3.78 -11.62 -2.99
N THR A 87 -3.56 -11.43 -1.68
CA THR A 87 -4.66 -11.24 -0.72
C THR A 87 -5.14 -9.79 -0.71
N ALA A 88 -6.27 -9.53 -0.05
CA ALA A 88 -6.78 -8.17 0.16
C ALA A 88 -5.76 -7.28 0.89
N GLU A 89 -5.07 -7.82 1.89
CA GLU A 89 -4.01 -7.12 2.63
C GLU A 89 -2.81 -6.79 1.74
N VAL A 90 -2.38 -7.73 0.88
CA VAL A 90 -1.29 -7.49 -0.06
C VAL A 90 -1.65 -6.40 -1.07
N TRP A 91 -2.86 -6.45 -1.64
CA TRP A 91 -3.35 -5.45 -2.58
C TRP A 91 -3.48 -4.07 -1.92
N SER A 92 -4.08 -4.00 -0.74
CA SER A 92 -4.22 -2.77 0.04
C SER A 92 -2.87 -2.15 0.40
N ALA A 93 -1.92 -2.96 0.90
CA ALA A 93 -0.59 -2.51 1.24
C ALA A 93 0.13 -1.92 0.01
N ALA A 94 0.01 -2.58 -1.14
CA ALA A 94 0.58 -2.10 -2.39
C ALA A 94 -0.01 -0.76 -2.86
N LEU A 95 -1.33 -0.57 -2.72
CA LEU A 95 -2.01 0.69 -3.04
C LEU A 95 -1.52 1.83 -2.15
N LEU A 96 -1.43 1.60 -0.84
CA LEU A 96 -0.97 2.62 0.10
C LEU A 96 0.49 3.05 -0.17
N LEU A 97 1.36 2.09 -0.50
CA LEU A 97 2.72 2.40 -0.92
C LEU A 97 2.76 3.19 -2.23
N LEU A 98 1.96 2.80 -3.23
CA LEU A 98 1.90 3.51 -4.51
C LEU A 98 1.43 4.96 -4.33
N ALA A 99 0.50 5.21 -3.42
CA ALA A 99 0.09 6.56 -3.06
C ALA A 99 1.25 7.37 -2.46
N TYR A 100 2.07 6.75 -1.63
CA TYR A 100 3.25 7.37 -1.01
C TYR A 100 4.37 7.72 -1.99
N ARG A 101 4.28 7.32 -3.28
CA ARG A 101 5.31 7.62 -4.29
C ARG A 101 5.72 9.10 -4.34
N PHE A 102 4.83 9.99 -3.89
CA PHE A 102 5.20 11.34 -3.45
C PHE A 102 4.69 11.54 -2.01
N PRO A 103 5.58 11.63 -1.00
CA PRO A 103 5.18 11.69 0.41
C PRO A 103 4.22 12.84 0.75
N ASP A 104 4.34 13.96 0.03
CA ASP A 104 3.49 15.14 0.19
C ASP A 104 2.17 15.07 -0.58
N SER A 105 1.93 14.00 -1.36
CA SER A 105 0.74 13.84 -2.20
C SER A 105 -0.23 12.77 -1.73
N VAL A 106 0.00 12.13 -0.58
CA VAL A 106 -0.98 11.15 -0.06
C VAL A 106 -2.22 11.90 0.38
N GLU A 107 -3.33 11.64 -0.31
CA GLU A 107 -4.62 12.23 -0.02
C GLU A 107 -5.52 11.25 0.73
N TRP A 108 -6.61 11.78 1.30
CA TRP A 108 -7.61 10.94 1.97
C TRP A 108 -8.16 9.85 1.04
N GLU A 109 -8.35 10.17 -0.25
CA GLU A 109 -8.87 9.25 -1.27
C GLU A 109 -7.95 8.05 -1.51
N ASP A 110 -6.64 8.21 -1.32
CA ASP A 110 -5.67 7.11 -1.40
C ASP A 110 -5.82 6.16 -0.21
N VAL A 111 -5.99 6.71 1.00
CA VAL A 111 -6.20 5.94 2.23
C VAL A 111 -7.54 5.21 2.17
N ASP A 112 -8.58 5.89 1.70
CA ASP A 112 -9.92 5.32 1.46
C ASP A 112 -9.84 4.16 0.46
N SER A 113 -9.17 4.35 -0.69
CA SER A 113 -9.00 3.30 -1.70
C SER A 113 -8.26 2.07 -1.16
N ALA A 114 -7.22 2.26 -0.35
CA ALA A 114 -6.51 1.16 0.31
C ALA A 114 -7.42 0.46 1.35
N TRP A 115 -8.17 1.23 2.14
CA TRP A 115 -9.11 0.68 3.11
C TRP A 115 -10.27 -0.10 2.44
N GLU A 116 -10.82 0.40 1.34
CA GLU A 116 -11.81 -0.30 0.54
C GLU A 116 -11.26 -1.61 -0.01
N ALA A 117 -10.00 -1.64 -0.46
CA ALA A 117 -9.34 -2.86 -0.93
C ALA A 117 -9.28 -3.97 0.15
N LEU A 118 -9.13 -3.62 1.44
CA LEU A 118 -9.20 -4.60 2.55
C LEU A 118 -10.59 -5.19 2.78
N HIS A 119 -11.63 -4.46 2.39
CA HIS A 119 -13.02 -4.73 2.73
C HIS A 119 -13.86 -5.14 1.52
N ARG A 120 -13.34 -4.98 0.31
CA ARG A 120 -13.96 -5.50 -0.90
C ARG A 120 -13.99 -7.03 -0.79
N GLU A 121 -15.19 -7.60 -0.82
CA GLU A 121 -15.33 -9.04 -1.02
C GLU A 121 -14.57 -9.41 -2.30
N PRO A 122 -13.76 -10.48 -2.31
CA PRO A 122 -13.10 -10.89 -3.54
C PRO A 122 -14.20 -11.12 -4.57
N GLU A 123 -14.29 -10.26 -5.58
CA GLU A 123 -15.19 -10.49 -6.69
C GLU A 123 -14.83 -11.88 -7.21
N ALA A 124 -15.79 -12.79 -7.15
CA ALA A 124 -15.60 -14.17 -7.58
C ALA A 124 -15.01 -14.11 -8.98
N SER A 125 -13.73 -14.46 -9.08
CA SER A 125 -12.99 -14.46 -10.34
C SER A 125 -13.85 -15.18 -11.37
N PRO A 126 -14.17 -14.57 -12.53
CA PRO A 126 -14.92 -15.29 -13.55
C PRO A 126 -14.11 -16.52 -13.92
N ALA A 127 -14.70 -17.69 -13.67
CA ALA A 127 -14.15 -18.98 -14.08
C ALA A 127 -13.81 -18.95 -15.59
N PRO A 128 -12.76 -19.68 -16.01
CA PRO A 128 -12.15 -19.58 -17.35
C PRO A 128 -13.13 -19.76 -18.52
#